data_AF-A0A7J2UYT3-F1
#
_entry.id   AF-A0A7J2UYT3-F1
#
_cell.length_a   1.000
_cell.length_b   1.000
_cell.length_c   1.000
_cell.angle_alpha   90.00
_cell.angle_beta   90.00
_cell.angle_gamma   90.00
#
_symmetry.space_group_name_H-M   'P 1'
#
loop_
_entity.id
_entity.type
_entity.pdbx_description
1 polymer ?
#
loop_
_entity_poly.entity_id
_entity_poly.type
_entity_poly.pdbx_seq_one_letter_code
_entity_poly.pdbx_strand_id
1 'polypeptide(L)'
;MLTTTVFGTIVATLLGLGFYGGDAINVSLTIFEAVFIPPAYVLAKAVEREARLDRKILGGIVFIAVIGIFLSAAPYLVPLGVLVSLLILFIASYSVLTQRMLRGTGMALLFLAIVLIAVPASLLTNQTPLAYNVRNFLYPLYPDSLEAKQWFQKNSSPACLQGNVAGGGTIESGVWGPQRLRVLDTCVSVTGVVEGIYTQSGPSNDNDFTIDLRVDPEYSHYISVGSIVLRDGYLHIEVVPSMQESLKDTLTRLKPGDRILVIGSLVLDTDHGFWAEIHPAWEIVILS
;
A
#
# COMPACT_ATOMS: atom_id res chain seq x y z
N MET A 1 -4.42 -27.79 15.22
CA MET A 1 -3.88 -27.22 13.97
C MET A 1 -4.98 -27.01 12.93
N LEU A 2 -5.71 -28.03 12.50
CA LEU A 2 -6.76 -27.89 11.47
C LEU A 2 -7.78 -26.77 11.76
N THR A 3 -8.32 -26.72 12.98
CA THR A 3 -9.26 -25.65 13.40
C THR A 3 -8.63 -24.25 13.42
N THR A 4 -7.37 -24.13 13.82
CA THR A 4 -6.63 -22.86 13.85
C THR A 4 -6.27 -22.38 12.44
N THR A 5 -5.89 -23.31 11.55
CA THR A 5 -5.62 -23.02 10.15
C THR A 5 -6.89 -22.62 9.43
N VAL A 6 -7.99 -23.36 9.60
CA VAL A 6 -9.29 -23.02 8.99
C VAL A 6 -9.79 -21.66 9.49
N PHE A 7 -9.72 -21.40 10.80
CA PHE A 7 -10.10 -20.08 11.34
C PHE A 7 -9.19 -18.96 10.83
N GLY A 8 -7.87 -19.20 10.78
CA GLY A 8 -6.90 -18.24 10.26
C GLY A 8 -7.13 -17.92 8.78
N THR A 9 -7.41 -18.93 7.96
CA THR A 9 -7.76 -18.77 6.54
C THR A 9 -9.07 -18.01 6.39
N ILE A 10 -10.12 -18.33 7.17
CA ILE A 10 -11.39 -17.60 7.12
C ILE A 10 -11.18 -16.12 7.48
N VAL A 11 -10.44 -15.83 8.55
CA VAL A 11 -10.14 -14.43 8.94
C VAL A 11 -9.32 -13.73 7.85
N ALA A 12 -8.32 -14.40 7.27
CA ALA A 12 -7.52 -13.86 6.18
C ALA A 12 -8.34 -13.60 4.92
N THR A 13 -9.28 -14.48 4.57
CA THR A 13 -10.20 -14.31 3.45
C THR A 13 -11.19 -13.17 3.71
N LEU A 14 -11.72 -13.05 4.93
CA LEU A 14 -12.63 -11.95 5.30
C LEU A 14 -11.91 -10.59 5.31
N LEU A 15 -10.66 -10.55 5.80
CA LEU A 15 -9.81 -9.37 5.70
C LEU A 15 -9.46 -9.10 4.23
N GLY A 16 -9.13 -10.13 3.44
CA GLY A 16 -8.93 -10.06 2.00
C GLY A 16 -10.11 -9.39 1.29
N LEU A 17 -11.32 -9.90 1.51
CA LEU A 17 -12.57 -9.35 0.98
C LEU A 17 -12.82 -7.90 1.39
N GLY A 18 -12.56 -7.56 2.67
CA GLY A 18 -12.82 -6.21 3.18
C GLY A 18 -11.77 -5.16 2.79
N PHE A 19 -10.51 -5.58 2.63
CA PHE A 19 -9.39 -4.68 2.35
C PHE A 19 -9.10 -4.56 0.85
N TYR A 20 -9.18 -5.68 0.12
CA TYR A 20 -8.57 -5.84 -1.21
C TYR A 20 -9.56 -5.91 -2.38
N GLY A 21 -10.87 -5.98 -2.16
CA GLY A 21 -11.81 -6.16 -3.26
C GLY A 21 -11.71 -7.56 -3.90
N GLY A 22 -12.58 -7.85 -4.87
CA GLY A 22 -12.72 -9.20 -5.44
C GLY A 22 -11.45 -9.70 -6.15
N ASP A 23 -10.77 -8.82 -6.89
CA ASP A 23 -9.69 -9.21 -7.81
C ASP A 23 -8.34 -9.41 -7.11
N ALA A 24 -8.08 -8.70 -6.01
CA ALA A 24 -6.83 -8.87 -5.25
C ALA A 24 -6.88 -9.99 -4.19
N ILE A 25 -8.02 -10.68 -4.01
CA ILE A 25 -8.16 -11.82 -3.08
C ILE A 25 -7.22 -12.98 -3.43
N ASN A 26 -7.13 -13.36 -4.71
CA ASN A 26 -6.36 -14.54 -5.09
C ASN A 26 -4.85 -14.32 -4.89
N VAL A 27 -4.36 -13.12 -5.19
CA VAL A 27 -2.96 -12.73 -4.97
C VAL A 27 -2.67 -12.60 -3.47
N SER A 28 -3.57 -11.95 -2.72
CA SER A 28 -3.41 -11.73 -1.29
C SER A 28 -3.46 -13.03 -0.49
N LEU A 29 -4.35 -13.97 -0.84
CA LEU A 29 -4.43 -15.28 -0.21
C LEU A 29 -3.20 -16.14 -0.52
N THR A 30 -2.68 -16.10 -1.75
CA THR A 30 -1.47 -16.85 -2.12
C THR A 30 -0.23 -16.34 -1.36
N ILE A 31 -0.08 -15.00 -1.27
CA ILE A 31 1.01 -14.39 -0.49
C ILE A 31 0.81 -14.66 1.00
N PHE A 32 -0.42 -14.56 1.51
CA PHE A 32 -0.74 -14.86 2.89
C PHE A 32 -0.37 -16.29 3.25
N GLU A 33 -0.74 -17.28 2.44
CA GLU A 33 -0.40 -18.69 2.67
C GLU A 33 1.11 -18.93 2.65
N ALA A 34 1.84 -18.40 1.66
CA ALA A 34 3.29 -18.57 1.56
C ALA A 34 4.04 -17.93 2.75
N VAL A 35 3.55 -16.78 3.26
CA VAL A 35 4.17 -16.04 4.36
C VAL A 35 3.76 -16.60 5.74
N PHE A 36 2.54 -17.11 5.91
CA PHE A 36 2.03 -17.58 7.21
C PHE A 36 2.31 -19.05 7.51
N ILE A 37 2.41 -19.92 6.50
CA ILE A 37 2.59 -21.37 6.73
C ILE A 37 3.90 -21.67 7.51
N PRO A 38 5.08 -21.12 7.14
CA PRO A 38 6.31 -21.41 7.87
C PRO A 38 6.28 -20.92 9.33
N PRO A 39 5.86 -19.68 9.64
CA PRO A 39 5.65 -19.20 11.01
C PRO A 39 4.66 -20.03 11.82
N ALA A 40 3.53 -20.43 11.22
CA ALA A 40 2.51 -21.24 11.89
C ALA A 40 3.03 -22.64 12.26
N TYR A 41 3.87 -23.24 11.39
CA TYR A 41 4.54 -24.50 11.68
C TYR A 41 5.53 -24.37 12.86
N VAL A 42 6.33 -23.30 12.90
CA VAL A 42 7.28 -23.02 13.99
C VAL A 42 6.54 -22.86 15.32
N LEU A 43 5.45 -22.08 15.33
CA LEU A 43 4.56 -21.92 16.47
C LEU A 43 3.98 -23.26 16.95
N ALA A 44 3.48 -24.10 16.04
CA ALA A 44 2.94 -25.41 16.39
C ALA A 44 4.00 -26.34 16.99
N LYS A 45 5.23 -26.35 16.47
CA LYS A 45 6.33 -27.14 17.02
C LYS A 45 6.81 -26.64 18.39
N ALA A 46 6.77 -25.33 18.62
CA ALA A 46 7.07 -24.76 19.93
C ALA A 46 6.01 -25.14 20.98
N VAL A 47 4.73 -25.23 20.58
CA VAL A 47 3.62 -25.62 21.48
C VAL A 47 3.80 -27.03 22.05
N GLU A 48 4.38 -27.95 21.29
CA GLU A 48 4.64 -29.33 21.70
C GLU A 48 5.81 -29.47 22.69
N ARG A 49 6.71 -28.48 22.78
CA ARG A 49 8.07 -28.69 23.31
C ARG A 49 8.53 -27.76 24.44
N GLU A 50 7.85 -26.64 24.69
CA GLU A 50 8.32 -25.61 25.65
C GLU A 50 7.42 -25.35 26.87
N ALA A 51 8.00 -24.76 27.92
CA ALA A 51 7.27 -24.24 29.08
C ALA A 51 6.25 -23.16 28.67
N ARG A 52 5.23 -22.93 29.50
CA ARG A 52 4.07 -22.09 29.14
C ARG A 52 4.42 -20.62 28.90
N LEU A 53 5.45 -20.08 29.58
CA LEU A 53 5.84 -18.67 29.47
C LEU A 53 6.66 -18.39 28.20
N ASP A 54 7.61 -19.28 27.88
CA ASP A 54 8.50 -19.14 26.72
C ASP A 54 7.74 -19.23 25.39
N ARG A 55 6.70 -20.08 25.35
CA ARG A 55 5.76 -20.16 24.22
C ARG A 55 5.05 -18.85 23.91
N LYS A 56 4.68 -18.06 24.92
CA LYS A 56 3.98 -16.78 24.71
C LYS A 56 4.91 -15.73 24.11
N ILE A 57 6.16 -15.68 24.59
CA ILE A 57 7.17 -14.73 24.12
C ILE A 57 7.53 -15.04 22.67
N LEU A 58 7.83 -16.31 22.38
CA LEU A 58 8.15 -16.75 21.02
C LEU A 58 6.98 -16.51 20.07
N GLY A 59 5.74 -16.81 20.48
CA GLY A 59 4.58 -16.54 19.66
C GLY A 59 4.37 -15.05 19.39
N GLY A 60 4.65 -14.18 20.36
CA GLY A 60 4.65 -12.73 20.17
C GLY A 60 5.71 -12.28 19.16
N ILE A 61 6.95 -12.78 19.26
CA ILE A 61 8.04 -12.46 18.32
C ILE A 61 7.67 -12.87 16.90
N VAL A 62 7.19 -14.10 16.72
CA VAL A 62 6.78 -14.61 15.40
C VAL A 62 5.64 -13.76 14.83
N PHE A 63 4.63 -13.44 15.65
CA PHE A 63 3.53 -12.57 15.24
C PHE A 63 4.03 -11.19 14.77
N ILE A 64 4.90 -10.54 15.55
CA ILE A 64 5.46 -9.23 15.20
C ILE A 64 6.25 -9.30 13.90
N ALA A 65 7.09 -10.32 13.71
CA ALA A 65 7.88 -10.46 12.48
C ALA A 65 6.99 -10.65 11.24
N VAL A 66 5.92 -11.44 11.35
CA VAL A 66 4.95 -11.62 10.24
C VAL A 66 4.23 -10.32 9.91
N ILE A 67 3.74 -9.59 10.92
CA ILE A 67 3.15 -8.25 10.72
C ILE A 67 4.17 -7.29 10.10
N GLY A 68 5.43 -7.35 10.54
CA GLY A 68 6.51 -6.55 9.98
C GLY A 68 6.78 -6.83 8.50
N ILE A 69 6.73 -8.10 8.06
CA ILE A 69 6.82 -8.44 6.63
C ILE A 69 5.65 -7.82 5.88
N PHE A 70 4.43 -8.01 6.37
CA PHE A 70 3.22 -7.49 5.71
C PHE A 70 3.27 -5.97 5.54
N LEU A 71 3.58 -5.24 6.62
CA LEU A 71 3.73 -3.78 6.61
C LEU A 71 4.93 -3.29 5.78
N SER A 72 5.89 -4.16 5.46
CA SER A 72 7.07 -3.80 4.67
C SER A 72 7.01 -4.29 3.22
N ALA A 73 6.00 -5.07 2.85
CA ALA A 73 5.91 -5.68 1.52
C ALA A 73 4.63 -5.28 0.76
N ALA A 74 3.61 -4.77 1.45
CA ALA A 74 2.35 -4.39 0.81
C ALA A 74 1.80 -3.06 1.35
N PRO A 75 1.35 -2.13 0.50
CA PRO A 75 1.48 -2.08 -0.98
C PRO A 75 2.82 -1.55 -1.51
N TYR A 76 3.63 -0.87 -0.69
CA TYR A 76 4.96 -0.37 -1.05
C TYR A 76 6.06 -1.26 -0.47
N LEU A 77 7.13 -1.49 -1.24
CA LEU A 77 8.22 -2.32 -0.76
C LEU A 77 9.19 -1.53 0.12
N VAL A 78 9.46 -2.03 1.32
CA VAL A 78 10.45 -1.54 2.29
C VAL A 78 11.46 -2.68 2.54
N PRO A 79 12.51 -2.82 1.70
CA PRO A 79 13.37 -4.00 1.71
C PRO A 79 14.03 -4.28 3.08
N LEU A 80 14.47 -3.24 3.77
CA LEU A 80 15.10 -3.39 5.08
C LEU A 80 14.13 -3.98 6.11
N GLY A 81 12.87 -3.54 6.12
CA GLY A 81 11.84 -4.08 7.02
C GLY A 81 11.59 -5.56 6.76
N VAL A 82 11.50 -5.96 5.49
CA VAL A 82 11.37 -7.36 5.08
C VAL A 82 12.57 -8.19 5.56
N LEU A 83 13.80 -7.73 5.31
CA LEU A 83 15.02 -8.44 5.68
C LEU A 83 15.15 -8.64 7.19
N VAL A 84 14.86 -7.62 7.99
CA VAL A 84 14.92 -7.71 9.45
C VAL A 84 13.87 -8.70 9.96
N SER A 85 12.63 -8.65 9.45
CA SER A 85 11.59 -9.60 9.86
C SER A 85 11.92 -11.04 9.47
N LEU A 86 12.48 -11.27 8.28
CA LEU A 86 12.95 -12.59 7.86
C LEU A 86 14.07 -13.11 8.75
N LEU A 87 15.01 -12.26 9.15
CA LEU A 87 16.07 -12.61 10.08
C LEU A 87 15.51 -13.02 11.46
N ILE A 88 14.52 -12.29 11.97
CA ILE A 88 13.84 -12.64 13.23
C ILE A 88 13.17 -14.01 13.12
N LEU A 89 12.43 -14.27 12.04
CA LEU A 89 11.80 -15.57 11.80
C LEU A 89 12.82 -16.70 11.68
N PHE A 90 13.95 -16.45 11.01
CA PHE A 90 15.04 -17.43 10.91
C PHE A 90 15.63 -17.76 12.29
N ILE A 91 15.95 -16.76 13.11
CA ILE A 91 16.50 -16.96 14.45
C ILE A 91 15.49 -17.71 15.34
N ALA A 92 14.22 -17.32 15.30
CA ALA A 92 13.15 -17.98 16.04
C ALA A 92 12.94 -19.44 15.61
N SER A 93 13.01 -19.71 14.31
CA SER A 93 12.89 -21.07 13.77
C SER A 93 14.08 -21.93 14.20
N TYR A 94 15.30 -21.37 14.10
CA TYR A 94 16.53 -22.06 14.47
C TYR A 94 16.57 -22.41 15.96
N SER A 95 16.15 -21.51 16.86
CA SER A 95 16.11 -21.79 18.29
C SER A 95 15.14 -22.92 18.64
N VAL A 96 13.95 -22.95 18.02
CA VAL A 96 12.95 -24.01 18.20
C VAL A 96 13.47 -25.36 17.69
N LEU A 97 14.10 -25.38 16.51
CA LEU A 97 14.58 -26.61 15.88
C LEU A 97 15.77 -27.22 16.62
N THR A 98 16.70 -26.39 17.10
CA THR A 98 17.93 -26.86 17.75
C THR A 98 17.81 -27.06 19.26
N GLN A 99 16.66 -26.70 19.86
CA GLN A 99 16.47 -26.67 21.32
C GLN A 99 17.50 -25.82 22.07
N ARG A 100 18.28 -25.01 21.35
CA ARG A 100 19.17 -24.04 21.94
C ARG A 100 18.35 -22.80 22.23
N MET A 101 17.75 -22.81 23.40
CA MET A 101 17.19 -21.59 23.97
C MET A 101 18.34 -20.60 24.11
N LEU A 102 18.33 -19.57 23.27
CA LEU A 102 19.29 -18.49 23.36
C LEU A 102 19.01 -17.74 24.67
N ARG A 103 19.67 -18.14 25.76
CA ARG A 103 19.57 -17.49 27.07
C ARG A 103 19.84 -15.99 26.90
N GLY A 104 18.84 -15.15 27.18
CA GLY A 104 18.95 -13.68 27.09
C GLY A 104 18.51 -13.05 25.77
N THR A 105 18.26 -13.79 24.68
CA THR A 105 17.86 -13.19 23.40
C THR A 105 16.37 -12.94 23.25
N GLY A 106 15.51 -13.53 24.10
CA GLY A 106 14.08 -13.21 24.12
C GLY A 106 13.85 -11.71 24.29
N MET A 107 14.61 -11.06 25.19
CA MET A 107 14.59 -9.61 25.37
C MET A 107 15.21 -8.85 24.20
N ALA A 108 16.30 -9.34 23.60
CA ALA A 108 16.92 -8.69 22.44
C ALA A 108 16.05 -8.76 21.17
N LEU A 109 15.40 -9.90 20.94
CA LEU A 109 14.43 -10.11 19.85
C LEU A 109 13.14 -9.33 20.09
N LEU A 110 12.66 -9.26 21.34
CA LEU A 110 11.55 -8.40 21.71
C LEU A 110 11.92 -6.92 21.50
N PHE A 111 13.15 -6.52 21.83
CA PHE A 111 13.64 -5.15 21.60
C PHE A 111 13.76 -4.84 20.12
N LEU A 112 14.30 -5.76 19.30
CA LEU A 112 14.34 -5.65 17.83
C LEU A 112 12.92 -5.57 17.22
N ALA A 113 12.00 -6.37 17.74
CA ALA A 113 10.59 -6.38 17.35
C ALA A 113 9.86 -5.08 17.77
N ILE A 114 10.18 -4.53 18.94
CA ILE A 114 9.67 -3.23 19.41
C ILE A 114 10.27 -2.11 18.58
N VAL A 115 11.57 -2.15 18.22
CA VAL A 115 12.20 -1.16 17.32
C VAL A 115 11.54 -1.19 15.93
N LEU A 116 11.23 -2.37 15.41
CA LEU A 116 10.46 -2.56 14.18
C LEU A 116 9.05 -1.96 14.21
N ILE A 117 8.42 -1.85 15.39
CA ILE A 117 7.08 -1.28 15.57
C ILE A 117 7.13 0.22 15.96
N ALA A 118 8.08 0.61 16.81
CA ALA A 118 8.18 1.94 17.41
C ALA A 118 8.83 2.98 16.50
N VAL A 119 9.80 2.58 15.66
CA VAL A 119 10.39 3.47 14.64
C VAL A 119 9.35 3.90 13.57
N PRO A 120 8.45 3.03 13.09
CA PRO A 120 7.33 3.45 12.22
C PRO A 120 6.37 4.45 12.86
N ALA A 121 6.11 4.37 14.17
CA ALA A 121 5.16 5.26 14.84
C ALA A 121 5.64 6.73 14.84
N SER A 122 6.96 6.97 14.91
CA SER A 122 7.55 8.30 14.73
C SER A 122 7.62 8.79 13.28
N LEU A 123 7.34 7.91 12.29
CA LEU A 123 7.36 8.22 10.85
C LEU A 123 5.98 8.43 10.25
N LEU A 124 4.91 8.33 11.06
CA LEU A 124 3.52 8.59 10.66
C LEU A 124 3.27 10.03 10.18
N THR A 125 4.26 10.91 10.24
CA THR A 125 4.20 12.30 9.74
C THR A 125 4.95 12.52 8.44
N ASN A 126 5.69 11.53 7.90
CA ASN A 126 6.49 11.69 6.69
C ASN A 126 5.91 10.89 5.52
N GLN A 127 5.88 11.51 4.33
CA GLN A 127 5.54 10.91 3.03
C GLN A 127 6.55 9.81 2.65
N THR A 128 6.46 8.67 3.32
CA THR A 128 7.38 7.53 3.16
C THR A 128 6.61 6.26 2.78
N PRO A 129 7.23 5.31 2.08
CA PRO A 129 6.61 4.02 1.75
C PRO A 129 6.01 3.31 2.97
N LEU A 130 6.72 3.33 4.10
CA LEU A 130 6.26 2.71 5.34
C LEU A 130 5.02 3.42 5.92
N ALA A 131 4.99 4.75 5.90
CA ALA A 131 3.82 5.51 6.35
C ALA A 131 2.60 5.21 5.48
N TYR A 132 2.77 5.09 4.17
CA TYR A 132 1.69 4.69 3.26
C TYR A 132 1.22 3.26 3.52
N ASN A 133 2.12 2.32 3.77
CA ASN A 133 1.75 0.95 4.15
C ASN A 133 0.96 0.90 5.45
N VAL A 134 1.42 1.61 6.48
CA VAL A 134 0.72 1.66 7.77
C VAL A 134 -0.65 2.32 7.59
N ARG A 135 -0.74 3.41 6.84
CA ARG A 135 -2.02 4.07 6.55
C ARG A 135 -2.97 3.14 5.80
N ASN A 136 -2.50 2.42 4.78
CA ASN A 136 -3.29 1.43 4.05
C ASN A 136 -3.75 0.28 4.96
N PHE A 137 -2.86 -0.27 5.79
CA PHE A 137 -3.20 -1.35 6.72
C PHE A 137 -4.21 -0.92 7.78
N LEU A 138 -4.09 0.29 8.30
CA LEU A 138 -5.00 0.85 9.29
C LEU A 138 -6.18 1.59 8.67
N TYR A 139 -6.34 1.54 7.33
CA TYR A 139 -7.32 2.35 6.59
C TYR A 139 -8.75 2.26 7.17
N PRO A 140 -9.30 1.08 7.52
CA PRO A 140 -10.63 0.98 8.13
C PRO A 140 -10.74 1.57 9.55
N LEU A 141 -9.63 1.84 10.21
CA LEU A 141 -9.61 2.45 11.55
C LEU A 141 -9.52 3.97 11.49
N TYR A 142 -9.26 4.55 10.31
CA TYR A 142 -9.22 5.99 10.12
C TYR A 142 -10.65 6.53 9.89
N PRO A 143 -11.19 7.36 10.81
CA PRO A 143 -12.56 7.83 10.71
C PRO A 143 -12.85 8.63 9.44
N ASP A 144 -11.84 9.36 8.95
CA ASP A 144 -11.90 10.10 7.69
C ASP A 144 -11.89 9.18 6.47
N SER A 145 -11.34 7.96 6.58
CA SER A 145 -11.16 7.01 5.46
C SER A 145 -12.40 6.15 5.15
N LEU A 146 -13.38 6.09 6.05
CA LEU A 146 -14.62 5.33 5.86
C LEU A 146 -15.82 6.18 5.42
N GLU A 147 -15.65 7.50 5.35
CA GLU A 147 -16.70 8.46 4.99
C GLU A 147 -16.29 9.28 3.75
N ALA A 148 -17.22 10.07 3.20
CA ALA A 148 -16.93 11.04 2.14
C ALA A 148 -15.82 12.06 2.52
N LYS A 149 -15.48 12.16 3.81
CA LYS A 149 -14.44 13.05 4.33
C LYS A 149 -13.02 12.70 3.89
N GLN A 150 -12.76 11.47 3.41
CA GLN A 150 -11.42 11.05 2.99
C GLN A 150 -10.84 11.92 1.87
N TRP A 151 -11.74 12.48 1.05
CA TRP A 151 -11.44 13.29 -0.11
C TRP A 151 -11.40 14.78 0.21
N PHE A 152 -11.61 15.19 1.45
CA PHE A 152 -11.48 16.60 1.80
C PHE A 152 -9.99 16.96 1.92
N GLN A 153 -9.60 17.99 1.18
CA GLN A 153 -8.24 18.50 1.13
C GLN A 153 -7.71 18.78 2.53
N LYS A 154 -6.56 18.15 2.85
CA LYS A 154 -5.85 18.31 4.11
C LYS A 154 -4.74 19.37 4.03
N ASN A 155 -4.31 19.73 2.82
CA ASN A 155 -3.22 20.66 2.56
C ASN A 155 -3.76 22.03 2.12
N SER A 156 -3.41 23.09 2.86
CA SER A 156 -3.80 24.47 2.56
C SER A 156 -2.88 25.17 1.54
N SER A 157 -1.92 24.46 0.95
CA SER A 157 -1.06 24.98 -0.11
C SER A 157 -1.90 25.47 -1.29
N PRO A 158 -1.58 26.64 -1.88
CA PRO A 158 -2.33 27.19 -3.01
C PRO A 158 -2.35 26.30 -4.26
N ALA A 159 -1.37 25.42 -4.43
CA ALA A 159 -1.31 24.47 -5.56
C ALA A 159 -2.29 23.28 -5.40
N CYS A 160 -2.85 23.09 -4.21
CA CYS A 160 -3.75 22.00 -3.90
C CYS A 160 -5.21 22.42 -4.11
N LEU A 161 -5.98 21.60 -4.81
CA LEU A 161 -7.42 21.79 -4.93
C LEU A 161 -8.07 21.75 -3.53
N GLN A 162 -8.86 22.77 -3.20
CA GLN A 162 -9.49 22.90 -1.88
C GLN A 162 -10.88 22.24 -1.85
N GLY A 163 -11.32 21.82 -0.65
CA GLY A 163 -12.61 21.15 -0.48
C GLY A 163 -12.57 19.67 -0.82
N ASN A 164 -13.67 19.11 -1.33
CA ASN A 164 -13.74 17.71 -1.74
C ASN A 164 -13.05 17.51 -3.10
N VAL A 165 -11.87 16.88 -3.09
CA VAL A 165 -11.05 16.69 -4.29
C VAL A 165 -11.52 15.55 -5.19
N ALA A 166 -12.42 14.66 -4.72
CA ALA A 166 -13.07 13.69 -5.59
C ALA A 166 -14.06 14.33 -6.58
N GLY A 167 -14.41 15.61 -6.39
CA GLY A 167 -15.47 16.27 -7.17
C GLY A 167 -16.85 15.70 -6.84
N GLY A 168 -17.69 15.52 -7.86
CA GLY A 168 -19.06 15.05 -7.72
C GLY A 168 -19.22 13.54 -7.54
N GLY A 169 -18.13 12.76 -7.64
CA GLY A 169 -18.15 11.30 -7.43
C GLY A 169 -18.93 10.52 -8.51
N THR A 170 -19.15 11.12 -9.68
CA THR A 170 -19.80 10.51 -10.84
C THR A 170 -18.86 10.52 -12.03
N ILE A 171 -19.15 9.70 -13.04
CA ILE A 171 -18.41 9.64 -14.32
C ILE A 171 -18.16 11.05 -14.88
N GLU A 172 -19.16 11.91 -14.89
CA GLU A 172 -19.08 13.21 -15.54
C GLU A 172 -18.49 14.31 -14.65
N SER A 173 -18.55 14.14 -13.33
CA SER A 173 -18.34 15.24 -12.38
C SER A 173 -17.22 15.00 -11.38
N GLY A 174 -16.55 13.86 -11.42
CA GLY A 174 -15.41 13.59 -10.55
C GLY A 174 -14.91 12.16 -10.67
N VAL A 175 -14.30 11.69 -9.58
CA VAL A 175 -13.79 10.33 -9.44
C VAL A 175 -14.97 9.36 -9.48
N TRP A 176 -15.09 8.55 -10.53
CA TRP A 176 -16.06 7.48 -10.54
C TRP A 176 -15.69 6.45 -9.47
N GLY A 177 -16.67 5.78 -8.82
CA GLY A 177 -16.42 4.73 -7.82
C GLY A 177 -15.40 5.08 -6.71
N PRO A 178 -15.49 6.24 -6.04
CA PRO A 178 -14.45 6.74 -5.12
C PRO A 178 -14.23 5.86 -3.88
N GLN A 179 -15.17 4.97 -3.56
CA GLN A 179 -15.06 4.01 -2.45
C GLN A 179 -14.01 2.91 -2.69
N ARG A 180 -13.60 2.66 -3.94
CA ARG A 180 -12.54 1.69 -4.27
C ARG A 180 -11.14 2.25 -4.03
N LEU A 181 -11.01 3.56 -3.92
CA LEU A 181 -9.71 4.21 -3.82
C LEU A 181 -9.34 4.45 -2.37
N ARG A 182 -8.11 4.11 -2.00
CA ARG A 182 -7.54 4.45 -0.70
C ARG A 182 -6.75 5.74 -0.82
N VAL A 183 -7.32 6.86 -0.37
CA VAL A 183 -6.62 8.16 -0.37
C VAL A 183 -5.45 8.17 0.61
N LEU A 184 -4.23 8.17 0.08
CA LEU A 184 -2.98 8.23 0.85
C LEU A 184 -2.58 9.67 1.14
N ASP A 185 -2.73 10.55 0.17
CA ASP A 185 -2.48 11.98 0.31
C ASP A 185 -3.40 12.76 -0.62
N THR A 186 -4.05 13.80 -0.12
CA THR A 186 -5.00 14.61 -0.89
C THR A 186 -4.30 15.65 -1.75
N CYS A 187 -2.97 15.79 -1.67
CA CYS A 187 -2.21 16.66 -2.54
C CYS A 187 -0.72 16.25 -2.61
N VAL A 188 -0.33 15.67 -3.73
CA VAL A 188 1.07 15.41 -4.08
C VAL A 188 1.45 16.14 -5.35
N SER A 189 2.75 16.39 -5.51
CA SER A 189 3.34 16.99 -6.70
C SER A 189 4.50 16.11 -7.14
N VAL A 190 4.44 15.63 -8.38
CA VAL A 190 5.35 14.63 -8.93
C VAL A 190 5.83 15.06 -10.30
N THR A 191 7.12 14.85 -10.60
CA THR A 191 7.63 14.95 -11.96
C THR A 191 8.04 13.60 -12.51
N GLY A 192 7.99 13.46 -13.84
CA GLY A 192 8.39 12.26 -14.54
C GLY A 192 8.27 12.40 -16.06
N VAL A 193 8.58 11.31 -16.78
CA VAL A 193 8.49 11.23 -18.24
C VAL A 193 7.27 10.43 -18.65
N VAL A 194 6.49 10.97 -19.57
CA VAL A 194 5.31 10.30 -20.13
C VAL A 194 5.75 9.11 -20.97
N GLU A 195 5.23 7.93 -20.67
CA GLU A 195 5.49 6.70 -21.43
C GLU A 195 4.28 6.31 -22.29
N GLY A 196 3.07 6.54 -21.78
CA GLY A 196 1.82 6.22 -22.46
C GLY A 196 0.74 7.28 -22.22
N ILE A 197 -0.13 7.47 -23.21
CA ILE A 197 -1.31 8.32 -23.13
C ILE A 197 -2.47 7.51 -23.69
N TYR A 198 -3.55 7.36 -22.92
CA TYR A 198 -4.71 6.58 -23.32
C TYR A 198 -6.01 7.30 -22.95
N THR A 199 -6.98 7.23 -23.86
CA THR A 199 -8.39 7.47 -23.57
C THR A 199 -9.04 6.10 -23.44
N GLN A 200 -9.55 5.75 -22.26
CA GLN A 200 -9.81 4.35 -21.89
C GLN A 200 -10.61 3.56 -22.95
N SER A 201 -10.17 2.32 -23.19
CA SER A 201 -10.88 1.27 -23.94
C SER A 201 -10.75 -0.03 -23.12
N GLY A 202 -11.62 -0.21 -22.12
CA GLY A 202 -11.67 -1.33 -21.18
C GLY A 202 -12.95 -1.26 -20.33
N PRO A 203 -13.30 -2.27 -19.50
CA PRO A 203 -14.65 -2.44 -18.94
C PRO A 203 -15.19 -1.31 -18.02
N SER A 204 -14.41 -0.25 -17.76
CA SER A 204 -14.82 0.99 -17.09
C SER A 204 -14.67 2.18 -18.07
N ASN A 205 -15.78 2.69 -18.59
CA ASN A 205 -15.81 3.86 -19.49
C ASN A 205 -16.16 5.15 -18.70
N ASP A 206 -15.37 5.51 -17.68
CA ASP A 206 -15.59 6.75 -16.93
C ASP A 206 -15.05 8.01 -17.65
N ASN A 207 -14.48 7.84 -18.84
CA ASN A 207 -13.98 8.89 -19.73
C ASN A 207 -12.79 9.69 -19.16
N ASP A 208 -12.07 9.11 -18.22
CA ASP A 208 -10.83 9.70 -17.71
C ASP A 208 -9.75 9.76 -18.81
N PHE A 209 -8.99 10.85 -18.82
CA PHE A 209 -7.80 10.97 -19.64
C PHE A 209 -6.62 10.40 -18.85
N THR A 210 -6.01 9.34 -19.37
CA THR A 210 -5.05 8.55 -18.61
C THR A 210 -3.63 8.71 -19.15
N ILE A 211 -2.66 8.74 -18.23
CA ILE A 211 -1.23 8.88 -18.54
C ILE A 211 -0.45 7.85 -17.72
N ASP A 212 0.54 7.22 -18.38
CA ASP A 212 1.55 6.43 -17.71
C ASP A 212 2.80 7.27 -17.53
N LEU A 213 3.16 7.51 -16.27
CA LEU A 213 4.27 8.37 -15.91
C LEU A 213 5.40 7.52 -15.30
N ARG A 214 6.55 7.49 -15.98
CA ARG A 214 7.80 7.05 -15.36
C ARG A 214 8.33 8.20 -14.50
N VAL A 215 8.06 8.10 -13.20
CA VAL A 215 8.44 9.15 -12.23
C VAL A 215 9.95 9.34 -12.14
N ASP A 216 10.39 10.55 -11.79
CA ASP A 216 11.79 10.80 -11.52
C ASP A 216 12.27 10.05 -10.27
N PRO A 217 13.59 9.76 -10.14
CA PRO A 217 14.10 8.92 -9.05
C PRO A 217 13.73 9.38 -7.65
N GLU A 218 13.58 10.68 -7.41
CA GLU A 218 13.18 11.22 -6.11
C GLU A 218 11.74 10.84 -5.70
N TYR A 219 10.88 10.54 -6.68
CA TYR A 219 9.48 10.14 -6.50
C TYR A 219 9.27 8.63 -6.60
N SER A 220 10.33 7.82 -6.67
CA SER A 220 10.23 6.37 -6.78
C SER A 220 9.46 5.72 -5.62
N HIS A 221 9.34 6.44 -4.50
CA HIS A 221 8.60 6.02 -3.32
C HIS A 221 7.06 6.04 -3.50
N TYR A 222 6.55 6.63 -4.59
CA TYR A 222 5.14 6.58 -4.97
C TYR A 222 4.79 5.37 -5.85
N ILE A 223 5.76 4.58 -6.26
CA ILE A 223 5.52 3.37 -7.06
C ILE A 223 5.23 2.20 -6.13
N SER A 224 4.00 1.67 -6.20
CA SER A 224 3.61 0.49 -5.42
C SER A 224 4.07 -0.81 -6.10
N VAL A 225 4.00 -1.92 -5.37
CA VAL A 225 4.24 -3.26 -5.94
C VAL A 225 3.24 -3.56 -7.06
N GLY A 226 1.99 -3.12 -6.93
CA GLY A 226 0.97 -3.22 -7.98
C GLY A 226 1.40 -2.49 -9.25
N SER A 227 1.91 -1.26 -9.14
CA SER A 227 2.46 -0.51 -10.27
C SER A 227 3.61 -1.25 -10.97
N ILE A 228 4.52 -1.87 -10.20
CA ILE A 228 5.65 -2.64 -10.76
C ILE A 228 5.18 -3.87 -11.53
N VAL A 229 4.25 -4.63 -10.95
CA VAL A 229 3.85 -5.94 -11.49
C VAL A 229 2.83 -5.81 -12.62
N LEU A 230 1.96 -4.82 -12.55
CA LEU A 230 0.79 -4.70 -13.44
C LEU A 230 0.89 -3.52 -14.42
N ARG A 231 1.82 -2.58 -14.22
CA ARG A 231 1.95 -1.36 -15.03
C ARG A 231 3.40 -1.00 -15.39
N ASP A 232 4.27 -2.00 -15.49
CA ASP A 232 5.68 -1.82 -15.88
C ASP A 232 6.46 -0.82 -15.00
N GLY A 233 6.01 -0.58 -13.76
CA GLY A 233 6.63 0.36 -12.82
C GLY A 233 6.24 1.83 -13.03
N TYR A 234 5.20 2.12 -13.82
CA TYR A 234 4.71 3.48 -14.03
C TYR A 234 3.67 3.90 -13.00
N LEU A 235 3.67 5.18 -12.64
CA LEU A 235 2.60 5.80 -11.87
C LEU A 235 1.44 6.09 -12.83
N HIS A 236 0.24 5.62 -12.50
CA HIS A 236 -0.95 5.91 -13.28
C HIS A 236 -1.49 7.29 -12.94
N ILE A 237 -1.87 8.08 -13.93
CA ILE A 237 -2.43 9.41 -13.73
C ILE A 237 -3.77 9.45 -14.44
N GLU A 238 -4.81 9.91 -13.76
CA GLU A 238 -6.15 10.07 -14.34
C GLU A 238 -6.65 11.51 -14.15
N VAL A 239 -7.02 12.14 -15.28
CA VAL A 239 -7.71 13.44 -15.28
C VAL A 239 -9.20 13.17 -15.54
N VAL A 240 -10.00 13.38 -14.50
CA VAL A 240 -11.46 13.19 -14.56
C VAL A 240 -12.13 14.21 -15.50
N PRO A 241 -13.27 13.90 -16.14
CA PRO A 241 -13.91 14.75 -17.14
C PRO A 241 -14.13 16.20 -16.71
N SER A 242 -14.50 16.43 -15.45
CA SER A 242 -14.74 17.78 -14.91
C SER A 242 -13.48 18.67 -14.87
N MET A 243 -12.28 18.09 -14.97
CA MET A 243 -10.99 18.79 -14.96
C MET A 243 -10.31 18.85 -16.34
N GLN A 244 -10.81 18.08 -17.31
CA GLN A 244 -10.19 17.99 -18.63
C GLN A 244 -10.29 19.31 -19.43
N GLU A 245 -11.40 20.05 -19.33
CA GLU A 245 -11.55 21.31 -20.09
C GLU A 245 -10.53 22.37 -19.63
N SER A 246 -10.23 22.46 -18.33
CA SER A 246 -9.18 23.37 -17.83
C SER A 246 -7.77 22.97 -18.24
N LEU A 247 -7.54 21.70 -18.56
CA LEU A 247 -6.23 21.16 -18.96
C LEU A 247 -6.13 20.91 -20.47
N LYS A 248 -7.18 21.19 -21.24
CA LYS A 248 -7.33 20.80 -22.65
C LYS A 248 -6.14 21.18 -23.52
N ASP A 249 -5.64 22.39 -23.38
CA ASP A 249 -4.48 22.87 -24.15
C ASP A 249 -3.21 22.09 -23.83
N THR A 250 -3.04 21.66 -22.58
CA THR A 250 -1.92 20.82 -22.17
C THR A 250 -2.12 19.39 -22.66
N LEU A 251 -3.29 18.80 -22.40
CA LEU A 251 -3.61 17.42 -22.79
C LEU A 251 -3.50 17.21 -24.31
N THR A 252 -3.90 18.20 -25.11
CA THR A 252 -3.81 18.13 -26.58
C THR A 252 -2.36 18.15 -27.10
N ARG A 253 -1.43 18.79 -26.37
CA ARG A 253 -0.02 18.91 -26.76
C ARG A 253 0.87 17.82 -26.19
N LEU A 254 0.40 17.14 -25.15
CA LEU A 254 1.14 16.12 -24.44
C LEU A 254 1.47 14.94 -25.36
N LYS A 255 2.70 14.45 -25.30
CA LYS A 255 3.13 13.26 -26.04
C LYS A 255 4.07 12.38 -25.21
N PRO A 256 4.14 11.07 -25.48
CA PRO A 256 5.19 10.21 -24.94
C PRO A 256 6.59 10.83 -25.14
N GLY A 257 7.41 10.75 -24.11
CA GLY A 257 8.74 11.37 -24.01
C GLY A 257 8.75 12.77 -23.40
N ASP A 258 7.61 13.45 -23.28
CA ASP A 258 7.54 14.73 -22.56
C ASP A 258 7.81 14.51 -21.07
N ARG A 259 8.62 15.38 -20.46
CA ARG A 259 8.74 15.45 -19.01
C ARG A 259 7.66 16.37 -18.47
N ILE A 260 6.90 15.94 -17.47
CA ILE A 260 5.80 16.71 -16.90
C ILE A 260 5.89 16.82 -15.39
N LEU A 261 5.28 17.89 -14.86
CA LEU A 261 4.82 18.01 -13.48
C LEU A 261 3.35 17.63 -13.44
N VAL A 262 2.95 16.86 -12.43
CA VAL A 262 1.56 16.51 -12.14
C VAL A 262 1.25 16.84 -10.68
N ILE A 263 0.11 17.49 -10.44
CA ILE A 263 -0.44 17.71 -9.09
C ILE A 263 -1.81 17.06 -9.00
N GLY A 264 -2.00 16.28 -7.95
CA GLY A 264 -3.26 15.58 -7.71
C GLY A 264 -3.30 14.83 -6.39
N SER A 265 -4.33 13.99 -6.22
CA SER A 265 -4.46 13.11 -5.05
C SER A 265 -3.76 11.78 -5.27
N LEU A 266 -2.90 11.38 -4.34
CA LEU A 266 -2.27 10.05 -4.36
C LEU A 266 -3.20 9.02 -3.76
N VAL A 267 -3.53 8.00 -4.54
CA VAL A 267 -4.44 6.92 -4.16
C VAL A 267 -3.85 5.54 -4.48
N LEU A 268 -4.43 4.52 -3.85
CA LEU A 268 -4.28 3.13 -4.29
C LEU A 268 -5.64 2.63 -4.79
N ASP A 269 -5.65 2.02 -5.98
CA ASP A 269 -6.86 1.42 -6.51
C ASP A 269 -6.99 -0.04 -6.07
N THR A 270 -7.98 -0.34 -5.22
CA THR A 270 -8.17 -1.70 -4.72
C THR A 270 -8.76 -2.64 -5.75
N ASP A 271 -9.50 -2.13 -6.74
CA ASP A 271 -10.12 -2.97 -7.76
C ASP A 271 -9.12 -3.29 -8.88
N HIS A 272 -8.08 -2.47 -9.04
CA HIS A 272 -7.03 -2.66 -10.04
C HIS A 272 -5.68 -3.11 -9.46
N GLY A 273 -5.72 -4.00 -8.46
CA GLY A 273 -4.52 -4.69 -7.99
C GLY A 273 -3.54 -3.80 -7.20
N PHE A 274 -4.04 -2.75 -6.54
CA PHE A 274 -3.27 -1.87 -5.65
C PHE A 274 -2.12 -1.15 -6.33
N TRP A 275 -2.21 -0.88 -7.63
CA TRP A 275 -1.30 0.09 -8.23
C TRP A 275 -1.59 1.49 -7.66
N ALA A 276 -0.53 2.29 -7.58
CA ALA A 276 -0.63 3.67 -7.14
C ALA A 276 -1.05 4.57 -8.31
N GLU A 277 -1.86 5.58 -8.00
CA GLU A 277 -2.33 6.54 -8.98
C GLU A 277 -2.28 7.97 -8.43
N ILE A 278 -2.19 8.95 -9.34
CA ILE A 278 -2.67 10.31 -9.09
C ILE A 278 -4.06 10.43 -9.70
N HIS A 279 -5.09 10.36 -8.86
CA HIS A 279 -6.49 10.40 -9.26
C HIS A 279 -7.32 11.18 -8.22
N PRO A 280 -7.91 12.34 -8.58
CA PRO A 280 -7.78 13.01 -9.86
C PRO A 280 -6.49 13.84 -9.92
N ALA A 281 -5.95 13.99 -11.12
CA ALA A 281 -4.97 15.02 -11.43
C ALA A 281 -5.69 16.30 -11.90
N TRP A 282 -5.41 17.43 -11.23
CA TRP A 282 -6.00 18.73 -11.56
C TRP A 282 -5.00 19.71 -12.18
N GLU A 283 -3.70 19.42 -12.13
CA GLU A 283 -2.68 20.25 -12.76
C GLU A 283 -1.65 19.38 -13.46
N ILE A 284 -1.36 19.73 -14.72
CA ILE A 284 -0.30 19.12 -15.52
C ILE A 284 0.47 20.24 -16.23
N VAL A 285 1.80 20.23 -16.11
CA VAL A 285 2.68 21.18 -16.77
C VAL A 285 3.75 20.42 -17.54
N ILE A 286 3.85 20.68 -18.85
CA ILE A 286 4.96 20.16 -19.67
C ILE A 286 6.21 20.96 -19.35
N LEU A 287 7.25 20.27 -18.88
CA LEU A 287 8.54 20.83 -18.53
C LEU A 287 9.44 20.83 -19.77
N SER A 288 10.15 21.93 -19.98
CA SER A 288 11.10 22.13 -21.08
C SER A 288 12.37 21.30 -20.92
#